data_AF-A0A1P8Q4H2-F1
#
_entry.id   AF-A0A1P8Q4H2-F1
#
_cell.length_a   1.000
_cell.length_b   1.000
_cell.length_c   1.000
_cell.angle_alpha   90.00
_cell.angle_beta   90.00
_cell.angle_gamma   90.00
#
_symmetry.space_group_name_H-M   'P 1'
#
loop_
_entity.id
_entity.type
_entity.pdbx_description
1 polymer ?
#
loop_
_entity_poly.entity_id
_entity_poly.type
_entity_poly.pdbx_seq_one_letter_code
_entity_poly.pdbx_strand_id
1 'polypeptide(L)'
;MNFINAENTHILETNVFVERFLTYRDVFVEYFKTMNLIERGEALTYETYSRLADNYVINIKRFIKLGNSYISKYHLEETEFYDSLNNYFVALIDALNYLDYENNMVNKPQVAKARAVIRDSEIDFMNEVQSYMG
;
A
#
# COMPACT_ATOMS: atom_id res chain seq x y z
N MET A 1 10.61 34.38 -3.22
CA MET A 1 10.94 32.94 -3.23
C MET A 1 11.13 32.56 -4.68
N ASN A 2 12.33 32.15 -5.09
CA ASN A 2 12.65 31.89 -6.51
C ASN A 2 11.89 30.65 -7.00
N PHE A 3 11.21 30.75 -8.14
CA PHE A 3 10.42 29.67 -8.76
C PHE A 3 11.23 28.37 -8.93
N ILE A 4 12.51 28.47 -9.27
CA ILE A 4 13.47 27.35 -9.40
C ILE A 4 13.62 26.56 -8.09
N ASN A 5 13.52 27.22 -6.93
CA ASN A 5 13.62 26.54 -5.63
C ASN A 5 12.30 25.82 -5.27
N ALA A 6 11.15 26.33 -5.72
CA ALA A 6 9.85 25.72 -5.43
C ALA A 6 9.65 24.43 -6.24
N GLU A 7 10.03 24.45 -7.51
CA GLU A 7 9.96 23.29 -8.42
C GLU A 7 10.89 22.15 -7.97
N ASN A 8 12.14 22.48 -7.63
CA ASN A 8 13.08 21.49 -7.07
C ASN A 8 12.63 20.92 -5.71
N THR A 9 11.93 21.72 -4.89
CA THR A 9 11.39 21.26 -3.61
C THR A 9 10.25 20.27 -3.83
N HIS A 10 9.38 20.53 -4.80
CA HIS A 10 8.26 19.65 -5.15
C HIS A 10 8.73 18.27 -5.64
N ILE A 11 9.71 18.21 -6.54
CA ILE A 11 10.26 16.93 -7.03
C ILE A 11 10.90 16.14 -5.89
N LEU A 12 11.67 16.82 -5.02
CA LEU A 12 12.29 16.18 -3.86
C LEU A 12 11.24 15.59 -2.91
N GLU A 13 10.19 16.35 -2.61
CA GLU A 13 9.12 15.89 -1.75
C GLU A 13 8.28 14.76 -2.36
N THR A 14 8.09 14.78 -3.69
CA THR A 14 7.49 13.67 -4.42
C THR A 14 8.34 12.40 -4.29
N ASN A 15 9.66 12.51 -4.45
CA ASN A 15 10.58 11.37 -4.25
C ASN A 15 10.49 10.83 -2.81
N VAL A 16 10.48 11.69 -1.80
CA VAL A 16 10.32 11.28 -0.40
C VAL A 16 8.98 10.58 -0.18
N PHE A 17 7.91 11.06 -0.81
CA PHE A 17 6.62 10.40 -0.77
C PHE A 17 6.68 9.00 -1.41
N VAL A 18 7.30 8.87 -2.58
CA VAL A 18 7.47 7.60 -3.30
C VAL A 18 8.31 6.60 -2.50
N GLU A 19 9.41 7.03 -1.88
CA GLU A 19 10.20 6.17 -0.99
C GLU A 19 9.36 5.60 0.17
N ARG A 20 8.52 6.44 0.77
CA ARG A 20 7.59 6.00 1.83
C ARG A 20 6.52 5.07 1.27
N PHE A 21 6.00 5.34 0.08
CA PHE A 21 5.07 4.46 -0.61
C PHE A 21 5.67 3.06 -0.80
N LEU A 22 6.89 2.97 -1.33
CA LEU A 22 7.60 1.71 -1.54
C LEU A 22 7.87 0.98 -0.22
N THR A 23 8.19 1.72 0.85
CA THR A 23 8.37 1.15 2.19
C THR A 23 7.08 0.50 2.70
N TYR A 24 5.93 1.18 2.57
CA TYR A 24 4.63 0.60 2.97
C TYR A 24 4.25 -0.58 2.07
N ARG A 25 4.52 -0.50 0.77
CA ARG A 25 4.33 -1.63 -0.15
C ARG A 25 5.10 -2.85 0.31
N ASP A 26 6.35 -2.71 0.72
CA ASP A 26 7.15 -3.82 1.22
C ASP A 26 6.57 -4.40 2.52
N VAL A 27 6.03 -3.56 3.43
CA VAL A 27 5.30 -4.03 4.61
C VAL A 27 4.09 -4.90 4.24
N PHE A 28 3.33 -4.52 3.21
CA PHE A 28 2.19 -5.33 2.76
C PHE A 28 2.62 -6.60 2.04
N VAL A 29 3.77 -6.60 1.35
CA VAL A 29 4.36 -7.83 0.79
C VAL A 29 4.78 -8.79 1.91
N GLU A 30 5.41 -8.27 2.97
CA GLU A 30 5.81 -9.06 4.13
C GLU A 30 4.60 -9.69 4.83
N TYR A 31 3.46 -8.99 4.91
CA TYR A 31 2.22 -9.55 5.43
C TYR A 31 1.86 -10.89 4.76
N PHE A 32 1.84 -10.94 3.42
CA PHE A 32 1.53 -12.18 2.70
C PHE A 32 2.61 -13.26 2.87
N LYS A 33 3.87 -12.87 3.06
CA LYS A 33 4.94 -13.84 3.38
C LYS A 33 4.73 -14.43 4.77
N THR A 34 4.42 -13.61 5.77
CA THR A 34 4.13 -14.06 7.14
C THR A 34 2.92 -15.00 7.19
N MET A 35 1.88 -14.78 6.38
CA MET A 35 0.76 -15.73 6.29
C MET A 35 1.21 -17.14 5.92
N ASN A 36 2.17 -17.28 4.99
CA ASN A 36 2.72 -18.58 4.60
C ASN A 36 3.61 -19.19 5.69
N LEU A 37 4.32 -18.37 6.47
CA LEU A 37 5.13 -18.85 7.61
C LEU A 37 4.24 -19.40 8.73
N ILE A 38 3.10 -18.74 9.01
CA ILE A 38 2.09 -19.23 9.96
C ILE A 38 1.54 -20.59 9.48
N GLU A 39 1.20 -20.72 8.19
CA GLU A 39 0.69 -21.97 7.61
C GLU A 39 1.66 -23.14 7.80
N ARG A 40 2.97 -22.89 7.71
CA ARG A 40 4.02 -23.90 7.87
C ARG A 40 4.39 -24.20 9.33
N GLY A 41 3.83 -23.46 10.29
CA GLY A 41 4.26 -23.52 11.69
C GLY A 41 5.67 -22.97 11.93
N GLU A 42 6.19 -22.16 10.98
CA GLU A 42 7.51 -21.52 11.03
C GLU A 42 7.46 -20.13 11.67
N ALA A 43 6.26 -19.61 11.93
CA ALA A 43 6.07 -18.33 12.59
C ALA A 43 6.33 -18.40 14.10
N LEU A 44 6.65 -17.24 14.69
CA LEU A 44 6.82 -17.10 16.14
C LEU A 44 5.52 -17.49 16.85
N THR A 45 5.62 -18.05 18.06
CA THR A 45 4.52 -18.69 18.80
C THR A 45 3.31 -17.79 19.07
N TYR A 46 3.47 -16.47 18.92
CA TYR A 46 2.44 -15.44 19.15
C TYR A 46 1.89 -14.81 17.85
N GLU A 47 2.43 -15.16 16.69
CA GLU A 47 1.96 -14.63 15.41
C GLU A 47 0.77 -15.47 14.93
N THR A 48 -0.42 -14.90 14.98
CA THR A 48 -1.69 -15.53 14.56
C THR A 48 -2.28 -14.77 13.38
N TYR A 49 -3.16 -15.39 12.58
CA TYR A 49 -3.80 -14.68 11.46
C TYR A 49 -4.61 -13.46 11.92
N SER A 50 -5.26 -13.53 13.09
CA SER A 50 -5.99 -12.38 13.65
C SER A 50 -5.07 -11.21 13.97
N ARG A 51 -3.95 -11.47 14.67
CA ARG A 51 -2.96 -10.42 15.00
C ARG A 51 -2.30 -9.85 13.73
N LEU A 52 -2.01 -10.72 12.77
CA LEU A 52 -1.46 -10.32 11.49
C LEU A 52 -2.44 -9.39 10.76
N ALA A 53 -3.72 -9.76 10.68
CA ALA A 53 -4.79 -8.95 10.07
C ALA A 53 -4.96 -7.58 10.75
N ASP A 54 -4.96 -7.53 12.09
CA ASP A 54 -5.01 -6.27 12.84
C ASP A 54 -3.84 -5.35 12.50
N ASN A 55 -2.62 -5.91 12.43
CA ASN A 55 -1.42 -5.17 12.05
C ASN A 55 -1.53 -4.62 10.61
N TYR A 56 -2.08 -5.40 9.69
CA TYR A 56 -2.31 -4.98 8.31
C TYR A 56 -3.27 -3.79 8.23
N VAL A 57 -4.41 -3.86 8.92
CA VAL A 57 -5.39 -2.77 8.98
C VAL A 57 -4.78 -1.50 9.58
N ILE A 58 -3.98 -1.64 10.65
CA ILE A 58 -3.28 -0.49 11.26
C ILE A 58 -2.33 0.16 10.24
N ASN A 59 -1.57 -0.64 9.49
CA ASN A 59 -0.63 -0.13 8.49
C ASN A 59 -1.34 0.54 7.31
N ILE A 60 -2.47 -0.03 6.82
CA ILE A 60 -3.32 0.63 5.81
C ILE A 60 -3.77 2.00 6.29
N LYS A 61 -4.33 2.10 7.51
CA LYS A 61 -4.81 3.38 8.06
C LYS A 61 -3.71 4.43 8.16
N ARG A 62 -2.52 4.02 8.61
CA ARG A 62 -1.35 4.91 8.68
C ARG A 62 -0.93 5.37 7.29
N PHE A 63 -0.99 4.49 6.31
CA PHE A 63 -0.59 4.82 4.96
C PHE A 63 -1.59 5.75 4.26
N ILE A 64 -2.90 5.49 4.38
CA ILE A 64 -3.96 6.40 3.90
C ILE A 64 -3.77 7.79 4.47
N LYS A 65 -3.47 7.91 5.78
CA LYS A 65 -3.22 9.21 6.41
C LYS A 65 -2.02 9.93 5.78
N LEU A 66 -0.94 9.20 5.46
CA LEU A 66 0.23 9.74 4.80
C LEU A 66 -0.09 10.19 3.37
N GLY A 67 -0.81 9.35 2.61
CA GLY A 67 -1.34 9.64 1.28
C GLY A 67 -2.13 10.93 1.26
N ASN A 68 -3.20 11.00 2.06
CA ASN A 68 -4.08 12.17 2.14
C ASN A 68 -3.33 13.43 2.58
N SER A 69 -2.35 13.30 3.49
CA SER A 69 -1.52 14.45 3.86
C SER A 69 -0.69 15.01 2.71
N TYR A 70 -0.24 14.15 1.79
CA TYR A 70 0.49 14.56 0.60
C TYR A 70 -0.46 15.18 -0.44
N ILE A 71 -1.57 14.49 -0.73
CA ILE A 71 -2.61 14.95 -1.65
C ILE A 71 -3.08 16.36 -1.27
N SER A 72 -3.45 16.58 -0.02
CA SER A 72 -3.94 17.90 0.42
C SER A 72 -2.88 18.97 0.50
N LYS A 73 -1.60 18.61 0.66
CA LYS A 73 -0.51 19.59 0.60
C LYS A 73 -0.34 20.14 -0.81
N TYR A 74 -0.57 19.32 -1.82
CA TYR A 74 -0.35 19.64 -3.23
C TYR A 74 -1.65 19.87 -4.02
N HIS A 75 -2.81 19.85 -3.34
CA HIS A 75 -4.13 20.06 -3.93
C HIS A 75 -4.45 19.09 -5.08
N LEU A 76 -4.17 17.80 -4.85
CA LEU A 76 -4.28 16.75 -5.87
C LEU A 76 -5.63 16.02 -5.86
N GLU A 77 -6.61 16.46 -5.07
CA GLU A 77 -7.86 15.75 -4.82
C GLU A 77 -8.69 15.44 -6.08
N GLU A 78 -8.55 16.23 -7.15
CA GLU A 78 -9.28 16.03 -8.41
C GLU A 78 -8.34 15.62 -9.56
N THR A 79 -7.35 14.77 -9.26
CA THR A 79 -6.34 14.33 -10.23
C THR A 79 -6.28 12.80 -10.35
N GLU A 80 -5.80 12.32 -11.50
CA GLU A 80 -5.55 10.89 -11.75
C GLU A 80 -4.53 10.30 -10.75
N PHE A 81 -3.61 11.13 -10.22
CA PHE A 81 -2.72 10.76 -9.13
C PHE A 81 -3.49 10.37 -7.86
N TYR A 82 -4.50 11.16 -7.49
CA TYR A 82 -5.34 10.83 -6.34
C TYR A 82 -6.19 9.59 -6.58
N ASP A 83 -6.82 9.50 -7.76
CA ASP A 83 -7.68 8.36 -8.09
C ASP A 83 -6.91 7.04 -8.11
N SER A 84 -5.72 7.02 -8.72
CA SER A 84 -4.85 5.84 -8.76
C SER A 84 -4.33 5.45 -7.37
N LEU A 85 -3.94 6.43 -6.53
CA LEU A 85 -3.53 6.16 -5.15
C LEU A 85 -4.70 5.60 -4.32
N ASN A 86 -5.90 6.16 -4.50
CA ASN A 86 -7.09 5.69 -3.81
C ASN A 86 -7.48 4.27 -4.25
N ASN A 87 -7.37 3.95 -5.55
CA ASN A 87 -7.58 2.61 -6.07
C ASN A 87 -6.59 1.60 -5.46
N TYR A 88 -5.33 2.00 -5.28
CA TYR A 88 -4.34 1.18 -4.58
C TYR A 88 -4.76 0.93 -3.11
N PHE A 89 -5.26 1.95 -2.39
CA PHE A 89 -5.76 1.75 -1.03
C PHE A 89 -7.00 0.84 -0.97
N VAL A 90 -7.93 0.97 -1.93
CA VAL A 90 -9.07 0.07 -2.05
C VAL A 90 -8.61 -1.36 -2.28
N ALA A 91 -7.64 -1.59 -3.17
CA ALA A 91 -7.07 -2.92 -3.41
C ALA A 91 -6.46 -3.54 -2.15
N LEU A 92 -5.75 -2.75 -1.32
CA LEU A 92 -5.24 -3.20 -0.03
C LEU A 92 -6.36 -3.57 0.94
N ILE A 93 -7.44 -2.77 1.02
CA ILE A 93 -8.58 -3.06 1.90
C ILE A 93 -9.31 -4.32 1.43
N ASP A 94 -9.58 -4.42 0.13
CA ASP A 94 -10.26 -5.57 -0.48
C ASP A 94 -9.46 -6.86 -0.36
N ALA A 95 -8.13 -6.77 -0.25
CA ALA A 95 -7.29 -7.91 0.05
C ALA A 95 -7.71 -8.63 1.34
N LEU A 96 -8.28 -7.92 2.33
CA LEU A 96 -8.82 -8.54 3.54
C LEU A 96 -9.99 -9.48 3.23
N ASN A 97 -10.82 -9.16 2.23
CA ASN A 97 -11.97 -9.98 1.84
C ASN A 97 -11.54 -11.27 1.10
N TYR A 98 -10.33 -11.31 0.57
CA TYR A 98 -9.75 -12.46 -0.12
C TYR A 98 -8.99 -13.40 0.84
N LEU A 99 -9.12 -13.23 2.15
CA LEU A 99 -8.35 -13.98 3.14
C LEU A 99 -9.27 -14.76 4.06
N ASP A 100 -8.97 -16.06 4.22
CA ASP A 100 -9.76 -17.00 5.03
C ASP A 100 -9.28 -16.98 6.49
N TYR A 101 -9.71 -15.95 7.21
CA TYR A 101 -9.42 -15.81 8.65
C TYR A 101 -10.25 -16.75 9.53
N GLU A 102 -11.44 -17.15 9.05
CA GLU A 102 -12.39 -17.93 9.84
C GLU A 102 -11.91 -19.37 10.05
N ASN A 103 -11.27 -19.96 9.04
CA ASN A 103 -10.78 -21.33 9.13
C ASN A 103 -9.32 -21.42 9.58
N ASN A 104 -8.65 -20.28 9.83
CA ASN A 104 -7.21 -20.24 10.11
C ASN A 104 -6.42 -21.01 9.03
N MET A 105 -6.80 -20.82 7.76
CA MET A 105 -6.17 -21.45 6.59
C MET A 105 -5.85 -20.40 5.53
N VAL A 106 -4.81 -20.64 4.74
CA VAL A 106 -4.46 -19.76 3.63
C VAL A 106 -5.17 -20.23 2.36
N ASN A 107 -6.19 -19.48 1.92
CA ASN A 107 -6.79 -19.69 0.60
C ASN A 107 -5.84 -19.17 -0.50
N LYS A 108 -4.90 -20.02 -0.93
CA LYS A 108 -3.84 -19.65 -1.89
C LYS A 108 -4.36 -19.03 -3.20
N PRO A 109 -5.42 -19.55 -3.84
CA PRO A 109 -6.02 -18.88 -5.00
C PRO A 109 -6.49 -17.45 -4.72
N GLN A 110 -7.15 -17.22 -3.59
CA GLN A 110 -7.64 -15.88 -3.25
C GLN A 110 -6.49 -14.92 -2.88
N VAL A 111 -5.47 -15.41 -2.16
CA VAL A 111 -4.24 -14.64 -1.88
C VAL A 111 -3.52 -14.26 -3.18
N ALA A 112 -3.41 -15.18 -4.13
CA ALA A 112 -2.80 -14.90 -5.42
C ALA A 112 -3.58 -13.82 -6.20
N LYS A 113 -4.92 -13.90 -6.16
CA LYS A 113 -5.80 -12.90 -6.76
C LYS A 113 -5.63 -11.52 -6.10
N ALA A 114 -5.62 -11.46 -4.77
CA ALA A 114 -5.39 -10.22 -4.02
C ALA A 114 -4.05 -9.57 -4.39
N ARG A 115 -2.99 -10.38 -4.44
CA ARG A 115 -1.64 -9.90 -4.81
C ARG A 115 -1.56 -9.38 -6.24
N ALA A 116 -2.30 -9.99 -7.18
CA ALA A 116 -2.36 -9.51 -8.55
C ALA A 116 -3.04 -8.13 -8.61
N VAL A 117 -4.20 -7.97 -7.98
CA VAL A 117 -4.94 -6.69 -7.96
C VAL A 117 -4.13 -5.57 -7.29
N ILE A 118 -3.46 -5.86 -6.16
CA ILE A 118 -2.55 -4.90 -5.51
C ILE A 118 -1.41 -4.50 -6.44
N ARG A 119 -0.83 -5.48 -7.16
CA ARG A 119 0.28 -5.21 -8.08
C ARG A 119 -0.16 -4.36 -9.27
N ASP A 120 -1.32 -4.65 -9.85
CA ASP A 120 -1.82 -3.92 -11.01
C ASP A 120 -2.11 -2.46 -10.61
N SER A 121 -2.78 -2.25 -9.47
CA SER A 121 -3.01 -0.89 -8.94
C SER A 121 -1.72 -0.17 -8.49
N GLU A 122 -0.69 -0.89 -8.04
CA GLU A 122 0.64 -0.31 -7.78
C GLU A 122 1.26 0.22 -9.08
N ILE A 123 1.21 -0.57 -10.15
CA ILE A 123 1.75 -0.18 -11.45
C ILE A 123 1.03 1.05 -11.98
N ASP A 124 -0.30 1.06 -11.92
CA ASP A 124 -1.11 2.20 -12.33
C ASP A 124 -0.72 3.46 -11.55
N PHE A 125 -0.62 3.36 -10.22
CA PHE A 125 -0.18 4.49 -9.40
C PHE A 125 1.23 4.98 -9.75
N MET A 126 2.18 4.07 -9.95
CA MET A 126 3.56 4.46 -10.29
C MET A 126 3.67 5.10 -11.68
N ASN A 127 2.81 4.74 -12.62
CA ASN A 127 2.71 5.43 -13.92
C ASN A 127 2.20 6.86 -13.74
N GLU A 128 1.19 7.08 -12.88
CA GLU A 128 0.69 8.42 -12.57
C GLU A 128 1.73 9.28 -11.82
N VAL A 129 2.52 8.67 -10.93
CA VAL A 129 3.67 9.34 -10.29
C VAL A 129 4.67 9.80 -11.35
N GLN A 130 5.01 8.95 -12.31
CA GLN A 130 5.96 9.30 -13.36
C GLN A 130 5.42 10.44 -14.23
N SER A 131 4.16 10.37 -14.63
CA SER A 131 3.47 11.43 -15.38
C SER A 131 3.46 12.76 -14.63
N TYR A 132 3.20 12.71 -13.31
CA TYR A 132 3.18 13.89 -12.44
C TYR A 132 4.55 14.55 -12.26
N MET A 133 5.63 13.77 -12.32
CA MET A 133 7.00 14.26 -12.17
C MET A 133 7.63 14.80 -13.45
N GLY A 134 7.08 14.44 -14.63
CA GLY A 134 7.58 14.85 -15.96
C GLY A 134 8.37 13.76 -16.68
#